data_AF-T0KY86-F1
#
_entry.id   AF-T0KY86-F1
#
_cell.length_a   1.000
_cell.length_b   1.000
_cell.length_c   1.000
_cell.angle_alpha   90.00
_cell.angle_beta   90.00
_cell.angle_gamma   90.00
#
_symmetry.space_group_name_H-M   'P 1'
#
loop_
_entity.id
_entity.type
_entity.pdbx_description
1 polymer ?
#
loop_
_entity_poly.entity_id
_entity_poly.type
_entity_poly.pdbx_seq_one_letter_code
_entity_poly.pdbx_strand_id
1 'polypeptide(L)'
;MQLIPLQLGKTLYHQGDLSYFEAVNKETLKNAYQRFEEEGILQVVKSKDPKVPPRLRLDPEWCPTRDPETGALNASGRLWDFTEKIASSRREGKNRRDGATVSTRVLRLTDLLGSKLFEAAKTGDKKGASPTLSMEDARQLKKSVKEQRRRRSLENRAHL
;
A
#
# COMPACT_ATOMS: atom_id res chain seq x y z
N MET A 1 19.06 6.42 0.67
CA MET A 1 18.02 5.59 1.32
C MET A 1 17.04 4.97 0.30
N GLN A 2 17.48 4.61 -0.91
CA GLN A 2 16.58 4.25 -2.03
C GLN A 2 16.51 2.75 -2.39
N LEU A 3 17.15 1.85 -1.64
CA LEU A 3 17.31 0.43 -2.05
C LEU A 3 16.49 -0.58 -1.25
N ILE A 4 15.74 -0.16 -0.23
CA ILE A 4 15.17 -1.07 0.77
C ILE A 4 14.02 -1.94 0.20
N PRO A 5 13.07 -1.41 -0.59
CA PRO A 5 12.04 -2.24 -1.25
C PRO A 5 12.64 -3.16 -2.33
N LEU A 6 13.67 -2.70 -3.04
CA LEU A 6 14.38 -3.49 -4.05
C LEU A 6 15.12 -4.67 -3.40
N GLN A 7 15.70 -4.45 -2.22
CA GLN A 7 16.38 -5.50 -1.45
C GLN A 7 15.40 -6.56 -0.93
N LEU A 8 14.19 -6.15 -0.53
CA LEU A 8 13.13 -7.10 -0.18
C LEU A 8 12.77 -7.97 -1.39
N GLY A 9 12.54 -7.37 -2.56
CA GLY A 9 12.26 -8.11 -3.79
C GLY A 9 13.37 -9.11 -4.13
N LYS A 10 14.65 -8.70 -4.01
CA LYS A 10 15.80 -9.61 -4.15
C LYS A 10 15.78 -10.77 -3.17
N THR A 11 15.46 -10.48 -1.91
CA THR A 11 15.38 -11.50 -0.85
C THR A 11 14.30 -12.53 -1.17
N LEU A 12 13.10 -12.07 -1.54
CA LEU A 12 11.98 -12.95 -1.88
C LEU A 12 12.26 -13.80 -3.14
N TYR A 13 12.95 -13.23 -4.13
CA TYR A 13 13.36 -13.99 -5.32
C TYR A 13 14.36 -15.10 -4.98
N HIS A 14 15.42 -14.78 -4.22
CA HIS A 14 16.41 -15.79 -3.82
C HIS A 14 15.84 -16.86 -2.88
N GLN A 15 14.79 -16.53 -2.11
CA GLN A 15 14.06 -17.48 -1.27
C GLN A 15 13.05 -18.35 -2.04
N GLY A 16 12.84 -18.07 -3.34
CA GLY A 16 11.86 -18.77 -4.17
C GLY A 16 10.41 -18.32 -3.98
N ASP A 17 10.18 -17.27 -3.19
CA ASP A 17 8.84 -16.70 -2.95
C ASP A 17 8.37 -15.80 -4.12
N LEU A 18 9.31 -15.26 -4.91
CA LEU A 18 9.03 -14.60 -6.20
C LEU A 18 9.66 -15.40 -7.33
N SER A 19 8.88 -15.72 -8.36
CA SER A 19 9.37 -16.46 -9.54
C SER A 19 10.08 -15.58 -10.57
N TYR A 20 9.71 -14.30 -10.70
CA TYR A 20 10.26 -13.38 -11.70
C TYR A 20 10.37 -11.94 -11.19
N PHE A 21 11.38 -11.19 -11.68
CA PHE A 21 11.39 -9.74 -11.62
C PHE A 21 10.72 -9.18 -12.89
N GLU A 22 9.46 -8.78 -12.78
CA GLU A 22 8.81 -8.06 -13.87
C GLU A 22 9.25 -6.59 -13.84
N ALA A 23 9.78 -6.10 -14.96
CA ALA A 23 9.96 -4.67 -15.16
C ALA A 23 8.58 -4.06 -15.45
N VAL A 24 8.08 -3.24 -14.52
CA VAL A 24 6.81 -2.53 -14.70
C VAL A 24 7.09 -1.13 -15.23
N ASN A 25 6.34 -0.72 -16.25
CA ASN A 25 6.45 0.63 -16.83
C ASN A 25 6.01 1.70 -15.80
N LYS A 26 6.80 2.77 -15.69
CA LYS A 26 6.54 3.90 -14.79
C LYS A 26 5.19 4.59 -15.05
N GLU A 27 4.78 4.76 -16.31
CA GLU A 27 3.50 5.36 -16.67
C GLU A 27 2.33 4.47 -16.25
N THR A 28 2.47 3.14 -16.36
CA THR A 28 1.48 2.19 -15.86
C THR A 28 1.29 2.33 -14.35
N LEU A 29 2.39 2.45 -13.60
CA LEU A 29 2.31 2.69 -12.16
C LEU A 29 1.64 4.03 -11.85
N LYS A 30 2.00 5.10 -12.55
CA LYS A 30 1.39 6.42 -12.36
C LYS A 30 -0.13 6.38 -12.57
N ASN A 31 -0.59 5.73 -13.64
CA ASN A 31 -2.00 5.56 -13.95
C ASN A 31 -2.71 4.71 -12.88
N ALA A 32 -2.09 3.63 -12.41
CA ALA A 32 -2.63 2.79 -11.34
C ALA A 32 -2.78 3.56 -10.02
N TYR A 33 -1.76 4.34 -9.62
CA TYR A 33 -1.83 5.16 -8.40
C TYR A 33 -2.91 6.23 -8.49
N GLN A 34 -3.09 6.86 -9.66
CA GLN A 34 -4.17 7.81 -9.86
C GLN A 34 -5.55 7.12 -9.74
N ARG A 35 -5.72 5.93 -10.34
CA ARG A 35 -6.96 5.15 -10.19
C ARG A 35 -7.23 4.75 -8.74
N PHE A 36 -6.20 4.30 -8.02
CA PHE A 36 -6.34 3.97 -6.59
C PHE A 36 -6.65 5.18 -5.73
N GLU A 37 -6.13 6.36 -6.07
CA GLU A 37 -6.57 7.62 -5.46
C GLU A 37 -8.04 7.88 -5.76
N GLU A 38 -8.50 7.81 -7.01
CA GLU A 38 -9.89 8.04 -7.43
C GLU A 38 -10.89 7.07 -6.80
N GLU A 39 -10.54 5.78 -6.75
CA GLU A 39 -11.32 4.72 -6.11
C GLU A 39 -11.28 4.80 -4.58
N GLY A 40 -10.47 5.69 -4.01
CA GLY A 40 -10.33 5.92 -2.58
C GLY A 40 -9.68 4.75 -1.83
N ILE A 41 -8.84 3.99 -2.52
CA ILE A 41 -7.94 2.98 -1.95
C ILE A 41 -6.73 3.69 -1.32
N LEU A 42 -6.18 4.67 -2.05
CA LEU A 42 -5.08 5.51 -1.60
C LEU A 42 -5.57 6.92 -1.26
N GLN A 43 -4.97 7.49 -0.24
CA GLN A 43 -5.15 8.87 0.17
C GLN A 43 -3.83 9.62 -0.02
N VAL A 44 -3.86 10.67 -0.84
CA VAL A 44 -2.67 11.45 -1.19
C VAL A 44 -2.73 12.81 -0.49
N VAL A 45 -1.64 13.18 0.18
CA VAL A 45 -1.45 14.51 0.75
C VAL A 45 -0.30 15.17 0.01
N LYS A 46 -0.64 16.13 -0.84
CA LYS A 46 0.33 16.94 -1.59
C LYS A 46 0.83 18.07 -0.68
N SER A 47 2.15 18.27 -0.65
CA SER A 47 2.74 19.40 0.06
C SER A 47 2.50 20.70 -0.72
N LYS A 48 2.47 21.84 -0.02
CA LYS A 48 2.49 23.16 -0.65
C LYS A 48 3.85 23.47 -1.29
N ASP A 49 4.92 22.87 -0.77
CA ASP A 49 6.26 23.00 -1.33
C ASP A 49 6.49 21.92 -2.42
N PRO A 50 6.71 22.31 -3.69
CA PRO A 50 7.00 21.38 -4.78
C PRO A 50 8.24 20.51 -4.57
N LYS A 51 9.18 20.94 -3.71
CA LYS A 51 10.38 20.17 -3.38
C LYS A 51 10.10 19.00 -2.44
N VAL A 52 8.96 19.02 -1.75
CA VAL A 52 8.57 17.96 -0.83
C VAL A 52 7.68 16.96 -1.58
N PRO A 53 8.08 15.69 -1.69
CA PRO A 53 7.29 14.69 -2.39
C PRO A 53 5.92 14.47 -1.70
N PRO A 54 4.88 14.12 -2.47
CA PRO A 54 3.56 13.85 -1.90
C PRO A 54 3.61 12.66 -0.93
N ARG A 55 2.83 12.75 0.15
CA ARG A 55 2.67 11.67 1.11
C ARG A 55 1.49 10.79 0.70
N LEU A 56 1.67 9.49 0.84
CA LEU A 56 0.70 8.47 0.47
C LEU A 56 0.35 7.64 1.70
N ARG A 57 -0.93 7.32 1.87
CA ARG A 57 -1.37 6.30 2.83
C ARG A 57 -2.53 5.50 2.25
N LEU A 58 -2.72 4.28 2.73
CA LEU A 58 -3.95 3.53 2.48
C LEU A 58 -5.12 4.20 3.21
N ASP A 59 -6.32 4.15 2.61
CA ASP A 59 -7.53 4.46 3.34
C ASP A 59 -7.71 3.47 4.50
N PRO A 60 -8.18 3.89 5.69
CA PRO A 60 -8.33 3.02 6.85
C PRO A 60 -9.15 1.74 6.58
N GLU A 61 -10.09 1.75 5.64
CA GLU A 61 -10.88 0.57 5.26
C GLU A 61 -10.07 -0.48 4.47
N TRP A 62 -8.92 -0.07 3.93
CA TRP A 62 -7.99 -0.91 3.18
C TRP A 62 -6.75 -1.29 3.99
N CYS A 63 -6.57 -0.71 5.19
CA CYS A 63 -5.48 -1.10 6.06
C CYS A 63 -5.66 -2.55 6.55
N PRO A 64 -4.62 -3.39 6.45
CA PRO A 64 -4.69 -4.74 7.01
C PRO A 64 -4.85 -4.67 8.52
N THR A 65 -5.67 -5.57 9.07
CA THR A 65 -5.85 -5.72 10.51
C THR A 65 -4.69 -6.49 11.11
N ARG A 66 -4.45 -6.28 12.41
CA ARG A 66 -3.50 -7.07 13.19
C ARG A 66 -4.24 -7.98 14.14
N ASP A 67 -3.70 -9.16 14.34
CA ASP A 67 -4.13 -10.06 15.40
C ASP A 67 -3.90 -9.40 16.77
N PRO A 68 -4.93 -9.29 17.64
CA PRO A 68 -4.79 -8.72 18.96
C PRO A 68 -3.86 -9.53 19.89
N GLU A 69 -3.70 -10.84 19.68
CA GLU A 69 -2.89 -11.70 20.55
C GLU A 69 -1.42 -11.72 20.11
N THR A 70 -1.19 -11.94 18.82
CA THR A 70 0.17 -12.10 18.28
C THR A 70 0.78 -10.80 17.74
N GLY A 71 -0.04 -9.78 17.46
CA GLY A 71 0.36 -8.52 16.82
C GLY A 71 0.69 -8.65 15.33
N ALA A 72 0.61 -9.86 14.76
CA ALA A 72 0.93 -10.14 13.36
C ALA A 72 -0.10 -9.54 12.41
N LEU A 73 0.33 -9.21 11.18
CA LEU A 73 -0.58 -8.79 10.12
C LEU A 73 -1.45 -9.96 9.67
N ASN A 74 -2.76 -9.74 9.64
CA ASN A 74 -3.72 -10.71 9.15
C ASN A 74 -3.86 -10.60 7.63
N ALA A 75 -3.76 -11.73 6.94
CA ALA A 75 -4.02 -11.88 5.50
C ALA A 75 -5.53 -11.81 5.21
N SER A 76 -6.19 -10.71 5.58
CA SER A 76 -7.64 -10.56 5.50
C SER A 76 -8.04 -9.11 5.19
N GLY A 77 -9.27 -8.93 4.73
CA GLY A 77 -9.85 -7.63 4.42
C GLY A 77 -9.67 -7.22 2.96
N ARG A 78 -10.15 -6.02 2.63
CA ARG A 78 -10.31 -5.56 1.24
C ARG A 78 -9.03 -5.57 0.42
N LEU A 79 -7.90 -5.22 1.05
CA LEU A 79 -6.60 -5.24 0.38
C LEU A 79 -6.21 -6.65 -0.02
N TRP A 80 -6.40 -7.63 0.88
CA TRP A 80 -6.11 -9.03 0.61
C TRP A 80 -7.02 -9.59 -0.48
N ASP A 81 -8.33 -9.34 -0.39
CA ASP A 81 -9.30 -9.77 -1.39
C ASP A 81 -8.99 -9.20 -2.78
N PHE A 82 -8.53 -7.94 -2.82
CA PHE A 82 -8.12 -7.30 -4.06
C PHE A 82 -6.85 -7.93 -4.64
N THR A 83 -5.84 -8.21 -3.81
CA THR A 83 -4.62 -8.89 -4.26
C THR A 83 -4.89 -10.32 -4.74
N GLU A 84 -5.77 -11.05 -4.06
CA GLU A 84 -6.22 -12.39 -4.46
C GLU A 84 -6.98 -12.35 -5.79
N LYS A 85 -7.85 -11.34 -6.00
CA LYS A 85 -8.50 -11.13 -7.29
C LYS A 85 -7.49 -10.89 -8.40
N ILE A 86 -6.47 -10.05 -8.19
CA ILE A 86 -5.39 -9.82 -9.16
C ILE A 86 -4.66 -11.14 -9.46
N ALA A 87 -4.27 -11.89 -8.42
CA ALA A 87 -3.59 -13.17 -8.57
C ALA A 87 -4.46 -14.18 -9.35
N SER A 88 -5.76 -14.24 -9.06
CA SER A 88 -6.70 -15.12 -9.74
C SER A 88 -6.88 -14.78 -11.21
N SER A 89 -6.88 -13.49 -11.57
CA SER A 89 -6.97 -13.01 -12.95
C SER A 89 -5.68 -13.25 -13.73
N ARG A 90 -4.53 -13.23 -13.06
CA ARG A 90 -3.21 -13.51 -13.68
C ARG A 90 -2.98 -14.99 -13.98
N ARG A 91 -3.75 -15.91 -13.39
CA ARG A 91 -3.83 -17.37 -13.64
C ARG A 91 -2.70 -17.98 -14.51
N GLU A 92 -1.49 -17.97 -13.98
CA GLU A 92 -0.42 -18.84 -14.45
C GLU A 92 -0.62 -20.21 -13.81
N GLY A 93 -1.45 -21.02 -14.48
CA GLY A 93 -2.02 -22.28 -14.00
C GLY A 93 -1.05 -23.45 -13.84
N LYS A 94 0.10 -23.30 -13.17
CA LYS A 94 0.96 -24.48 -12.92
C LYS A 94 1.76 -24.55 -11.61
N ASN A 95 1.84 -23.48 -10.81
CA ASN A 95 2.53 -23.50 -9.51
C ASN A 95 1.68 -22.92 -8.37
N ARG A 96 0.60 -23.60 -8.00
CA ARG A 96 -0.18 -23.30 -6.78
C ARG A 96 0.43 -23.90 -5.50
N ARG A 97 1.68 -24.38 -5.55
CA ARG A 97 2.15 -25.37 -4.57
C ARG A 97 2.34 -24.84 -3.15
N ASP A 98 2.50 -23.53 -2.89
CA ASP A 98 2.82 -23.04 -1.54
C ASP A 98 2.14 -21.72 -1.11
N GLY A 99 0.94 -21.40 -1.59
CA GLY A 99 0.30 -20.09 -1.38
C GLY A 99 0.17 -19.62 0.08
N ALA A 100 -0.19 -20.51 1.02
CA ALA A 100 -0.41 -20.14 2.43
C ALA A 100 0.91 -19.88 3.18
N THR A 101 1.92 -20.73 3.00
CA THR A 101 3.22 -20.57 3.69
C THR A 101 4.02 -19.40 3.12
N VAL A 102 3.97 -19.22 1.79
CA VAL A 102 4.60 -18.07 1.11
C VAL A 102 3.94 -16.76 1.55
N SER A 103 2.61 -16.70 1.61
CA SER A 103 1.90 -15.50 2.09
C SER A 103 2.31 -15.11 3.51
N THR A 104 2.43 -16.09 4.42
CA THR A 104 2.81 -15.87 5.82
C THR A 104 4.23 -15.32 5.93
N ARG A 105 5.18 -15.87 5.17
CA ARG A 105 6.58 -15.43 5.16
C ARG A 105 6.72 -14.02 4.59
N VAL A 106 6.08 -13.76 3.44
CA VAL A 106 6.10 -12.44 2.78
C VAL A 106 5.51 -11.38 3.70
N LEU A 107 4.36 -11.66 4.34
CA LEU A 107 3.73 -10.74 5.29
C LEU A 107 4.64 -10.47 6.49
N ARG A 108 5.26 -11.51 7.07
CA ARG A 108 6.20 -11.35 8.19
C ARG A 108 7.41 -10.48 7.83
N LEU A 109 8.02 -10.72 6.66
CA LEU A 109 9.17 -9.93 6.20
C LEU A 109 8.76 -8.48 5.93
N THR A 110 7.59 -8.28 5.32
CA THR A 110 7.02 -6.95 5.05
C THR A 110 6.73 -6.20 6.35
N ASP A 111 6.18 -6.87 7.36
CA ASP A 111 5.89 -6.27 8.66
C ASP A 111 7.16 -5.83 9.40
N LEU A 112 8.15 -6.71 9.44
CA LEU A 112 9.45 -6.43 10.06
C LEU A 112 10.15 -5.25 9.37
N LEU A 113 10.14 -5.22 8.04
CA LEU A 113 10.76 -4.15 7.26
C LEU A 113 10.00 -2.83 7.43
N GLY A 114 8.68 -2.87 7.33
CA GLY A 114 7.81 -1.71 7.49
C GLY A 114 7.97 -1.06 8.86
N SER A 115 8.01 -1.86 9.92
CA SER A 115 8.22 -1.38 11.29
C SER A 115 9.58 -0.70 11.45
N LYS A 116 10.66 -1.30 10.94
CA LYS A 116 12.00 -0.69 10.96
C LYS A 116 12.08 0.61 10.15
N LEU A 117 11.45 0.65 8.98
CA LEU A 117 11.38 1.85 8.14
C LEU A 117 10.59 2.97 8.83
N PHE A 118 9.49 2.61 9.49
CA PHE A 118 8.66 3.56 10.21
C PHE A 118 9.41 4.18 11.39
N GLU A 119 10.06 3.36 12.21
CA GLU A 119 10.87 3.86 13.32
C GLU A 119 12.05 4.70 12.82
N ALA A 120 12.74 4.25 11.77
CA ALA A 120 13.81 5.04 11.15
C ALA A 120 13.31 6.39 10.60
N ALA A 121 12.11 6.44 10.03
CA ALA A 121 11.49 7.69 9.57
C ALA A 121 11.07 8.61 10.72
N LYS A 122 10.75 8.04 11.89
CA LYS A 122 10.42 8.78 13.11
C LYS A 122 11.66 9.37 13.78
N THR A 123 12.78 8.64 13.77
CA THR A 123 14.05 9.06 14.37
C THR A 123 14.96 9.84 13.40
N GLY A 124 14.72 9.72 12.10
CA GLY A 124 15.55 10.28 11.03
C GLY A 124 15.48 11.80 10.92
N ASP A 125 16.58 12.38 10.44
CA ASP A 125 16.84 13.81 10.34
C ASP A 125 15.84 14.55 9.42
N LYS A 126 15.51 15.80 9.77
CA LYS A 126 14.37 16.64 9.31
C LYS A 126 14.35 17.02 7.82
N LYS A 127 15.11 16.34 6.95
CA LYS A 127 15.20 16.62 5.51
C LYS A 127 14.12 15.91 4.67
N GLY A 128 13.26 15.10 5.29
CA GLY A 128 12.10 14.44 4.66
C GLY A 128 10.77 14.88 5.27
N ALA A 129 9.67 14.57 4.57
CA ALA A 129 8.33 14.81 5.10
C ALA A 129 8.11 13.98 6.37
N SER A 130 7.69 14.61 7.47
CA SER A 130 7.37 13.92 8.72
C SER A 130 6.36 12.79 8.47
N PRO A 131 6.54 11.60 9.09
CA PRO A 131 5.60 10.49 8.97
C PRO A 131 4.22 10.84 9.56
N THR A 132 4.14 11.88 10.40
CA THR A 132 2.87 12.38 10.94
C THR A 132 2.42 13.61 10.14
N LEU A 133 1.14 13.63 9.75
CA LEU A 133 0.54 14.80 9.11
C LEU A 133 0.44 15.96 10.11
N SER A 134 0.64 17.19 9.62
CA SER A 134 0.30 18.37 10.42
C SER A 134 -1.21 18.43 10.67
N MET A 135 -1.65 19.15 11.70
CA MET A 135 -3.07 19.31 11.98
C MET A 135 -3.84 19.93 10.79
N GLU A 136 -3.19 20.85 10.05
CA GLU A 136 -3.76 21.46 8.86
C GLU A 136 -3.93 20.44 7.73
N ASP A 137 -2.87 19.70 7.41
CA ASP A 137 -2.89 18.67 6.37
C ASP A 137 -3.92 17.58 6.68
N ALA A 138 -4.00 17.17 7.95
CA ALA A 138 -4.97 16.17 8.41
C ALA A 138 -6.42 16.66 8.24
N ARG A 139 -6.70 17.95 8.51
CA ARG A 139 -8.02 18.53 8.28
C ARG A 139 -8.36 18.61 6.80
N GLN A 140 -7.41 19.03 5.97
CA GLN A 140 -7.59 19.07 4.52
C GLN A 140 -7.87 17.68 3.95
N LEU A 141 -7.11 16.68 4.39
CA LEU A 141 -7.34 15.29 4.01
C LEU A 141 -8.73 14.77 4.41
N LYS A 142 -9.18 15.09 5.62
CA LYS A 142 -10.55 14.71 6.05
C LYS A 142 -11.62 15.34 5.16
N LYS A 143 -11.44 16.59 4.74
CA LYS A 143 -12.37 17.26 3.82
C LYS A 143 -12.38 16.59 2.44
N SER A 144 -11.21 16.37 1.85
CA SER A 144 -11.10 15.73 0.53
C SER A 144 -11.67 14.31 0.52
N VAL A 145 -11.35 13.50 1.54
CA VAL A 145 -11.89 12.14 1.68
C VAL A 145 -13.41 12.16 1.83
N LYS A 146 -13.98 13.10 2.60
CA LYS A 146 -15.44 13.23 2.75
C LYS A 146 -16.12 13.59 1.43
N GLU A 147 -15.56 14.55 0.71
CA GLU A 147 -16.06 14.96 -0.60
C GLU A 147 -16.00 13.82 -1.62
N GLN A 148 -14.89 13.09 -1.66
CA GLN A 148 -14.70 11.95 -2.55
C GLN A 148 -15.64 10.78 -2.21
N ARG A 149 -15.88 10.50 -0.92
CA ARG A 149 -16.88 9.51 -0.50
C ARG A 149 -18.29 9.93 -0.93
N ARG A 150 -18.63 11.22 -0.80
CA ARG A 150 -19.91 11.76 -1.27
C ARG A 150 -20.06 11.62 -2.78
N ARG A 151 -19.02 11.95 -3.56
CA ARG A 151 -19.04 11.83 -5.03
C ARG A 151 -19.29 10.39 -5.48
N ARG A 152 -18.54 9.44 -4.92
CA ARG A 152 -18.73 8.00 -5.21
C ARG A 152 -20.13 7.50 -4.83
N SER A 153 -20.66 7.94 -3.69
CA SER A 153 -22.03 7.57 -3.30
C SER A 153 -23.09 8.08 -4.26
N LEU A 154 -22.85 9.20 -4.96
CA LEU A 154 -23.77 9.73 -5.97
C LEU A 154 -23.61 9.00 -7.31
N GLU A 155 -22.37 8.73 -7.73
CA GLU A 155 -22.05 7.97 -8.94
C GLU A 155 -22.64 6.55 -8.89
N ASN A 156 -22.50 5.85 -7.76
CA ASN A 156 -23.07 4.51 -7.58
C ASN A 156 -24.61 4.50 -7.59
N ARG A 157 -25.26 5.63 -7.24
CA ARG A 157 -26.73 5.75 -7.26
C ARG A 157 -27.29 6.11 -8.64
N ALA A 158 -26.46 6.70 -9.51
CA ALA A 158 -26.85 7.03 -10.88
C ALA A 158 -26.73 5.82 -11.84
N HIS A 159 -26.05 4.75 -11.42
CA HIS A 159 -25.88 3.49 -12.17
C HIS A 159 -26.85 2.37 -11.76
N LEU A 160 -27.86 2.69 -10.93
CA LEU A 160 -29.00 1.82 -10.56
C LEU A 160 -30.26 2.33 -11.25
#